data_AF-A0A9P7EWE2-F1
#
_entry.id   AF-A0A9P7EWE2-F1
#
_cell.length_a   1.000
_cell.length_b   1.000
_cell.length_c   1.000
_cell.angle_alpha   90.00
_cell.angle_beta   90.00
_cell.angle_gamma   90.00
#
_symmetry.space_group_name_H-M   'P 1'
#
loop_
_entity.id
_entity.type
_entity.pdbx_description
1 polymer ?
#
loop_
_entity_poly.entity_id
_entity_poly.type
_entity_poly.pdbx_seq_one_letter_code
_entity_poly.pdbx_strand_id
1 'polypeptide(L)'
;RFFIYSVSEKEHVIMDKENRWEHEVTVPTRKLLDPKFCLAEWYARKVNELRGEHPHTWGRWRREEPRPTRSMDTPLAAQAEQLLKLWGRYDNDPPRNALNPERFECVRRRDGTHLIKDYVRSFVVEVPLHLLLNPKFVLASWYNKILREAHDELCDGLVQDSQESNMLRLL
;
A
#
# COMPACT_ATOMS: atom_id res chain seq x y z
N ARG A 1 -8.12 -8.47 -4.61
CA ARG A 1 -8.90 -7.84 -5.72
C ARG A 1 -9.82 -8.89 -6.31
N PHE A 2 -11.14 -8.67 -6.37
CA PHE A 2 -12.08 -9.69 -6.85
C PHE A 2 -12.24 -9.72 -8.37
N PHE A 3 -12.36 -10.93 -8.92
CA PHE A 3 -12.97 -11.20 -10.21
C PHE A 3 -14.37 -11.77 -9.99
N ILE A 4 -15.34 -11.28 -10.76
CA ILE A 4 -16.72 -11.75 -10.70
C ILE A 4 -17.15 -12.10 -12.11
N TYR A 5 -17.69 -13.31 -12.31
CA TYR A 5 -18.29 -13.71 -13.57
C TYR A 5 -19.60 -14.45 -13.33
N SER A 6 -20.52 -14.33 -14.27
CA SER A 6 -21.82 -15.00 -14.22
C SER A 6 -21.66 -16.48 -14.59
N VAL A 7 -22.23 -17.38 -13.79
CA VAL A 7 -22.33 -18.81 -14.12
C VAL A 7 -23.75 -19.23 -14.47
N SER A 8 -24.75 -18.45 -14.02
CA SER A 8 -26.14 -18.57 -14.43
C SER A 8 -26.83 -17.21 -14.27
N GLU A 9 -28.07 -17.06 -14.75
CA GLU A 9 -28.86 -15.84 -14.52
C GLU A 9 -29.00 -15.47 -13.03
N LYS A 10 -28.92 -16.47 -12.15
CA LYS A 10 -29.19 -16.33 -10.72
C LYS A 10 -27.92 -16.32 -9.87
N GLU A 11 -26.76 -16.62 -10.43
CA GLU A 11 -25.53 -16.85 -9.68
C GLU A 11 -24.28 -16.34 -10.38
N HIS A 12 -23.38 -15.77 -9.58
CA HIS A 12 -22.07 -15.31 -10.00
C HIS A 12 -21.01 -15.99 -9.16
N VAL A 13 -19.85 -16.28 -9.73
CA VAL A 13 -18.68 -16.75 -9.00
C VAL A 13 -17.76 -15.57 -8.70
N ILE A 14 -17.25 -15.52 -7.47
CA ILE A 14 -16.26 -14.55 -7.02
C ILE A 14 -14.94 -15.29 -6.76
N MET A 15 -13.84 -14.73 -7.26
CA MET A 15 -12.49 -15.20 -6.99
C MET A 15 -11.61 -14.04 -6.52
N ASP A 16 -10.76 -14.26 -5.51
CA ASP A 16 -9.71 -13.29 -5.17
C ASP A 16 -8.45 -13.53 -6.02
N LYS A 17 -8.04 -12.51 -6.78
CA LYS A 17 -6.82 -12.53 -7.60
C LYS A 17 -5.56 -12.79 -6.78
N GLU A 18 -5.54 -12.33 -5.53
CA GLU A 18 -4.38 -12.43 -4.64
C GLU A 18 -4.30 -13.80 -3.96
N ASN A 19 -5.43 -14.51 -3.85
CA ASN A 19 -5.47 -15.81 -3.22
C ASN A 19 -6.08 -16.87 -4.14
N ARG A 20 -5.31 -17.25 -5.17
CA ARG A 20 -5.72 -18.26 -6.17
C ARG A 20 -5.92 -19.67 -5.59
N TRP A 21 -5.52 -19.89 -4.33
CA TRP A 21 -5.68 -21.16 -3.63
C TRP A 21 -7.02 -21.26 -2.90
N GLU A 22 -7.77 -20.16 -2.80
CA GLU A 22 -9.11 -20.18 -2.20
C GLU A 22 -10.16 -20.73 -3.17
N HIS A 23 -11.17 -21.36 -2.60
CA HIS A 23 -12.31 -21.92 -3.32
C HIS A 23 -13.10 -20.83 -4.07
N GLU A 24 -13.57 -21.16 -5.27
CA GLU A 24 -14.56 -20.37 -5.98
C GLU A 24 -15.82 -20.23 -5.12
N VAL A 25 -16.20 -18.99 -4.79
CA VAL A 25 -17.37 -18.71 -3.95
C VAL A 25 -18.51 -18.19 -4.80
N THR A 26 -19.63 -18.92 -4.84
CA THR A 26 -20.83 -18.52 -5.59
C THR A 26 -21.71 -17.58 -4.77
N VAL A 27 -22.03 -16.41 -5.34
CA VAL A 27 -22.95 -15.42 -4.80
C VAL A 27 -24.24 -15.34 -5.64
N PRO A 28 -25.43 -15.30 -5.01
CA PRO A 28 -26.67 -15.08 -5.74
C PRO A 28 -26.74 -13.67 -6.35
N THR A 29 -27.16 -13.56 -7.61
CA THR A 29 -27.33 -12.29 -8.34
C THR A 29 -28.18 -11.29 -7.57
N ARG A 30 -29.26 -11.75 -6.93
CA ARG A 30 -30.14 -10.89 -6.11
C ARG A 30 -29.42 -10.15 -4.98
N LYS A 31 -28.32 -10.71 -4.45
CA LYS A 31 -27.52 -10.04 -3.41
C LYS A 31 -26.62 -8.97 -4.03
N LEU A 32 -26.02 -9.26 -5.19
CA LEU A 32 -25.21 -8.26 -5.91
C LEU A 32 -26.04 -7.04 -6.36
N LEU A 33 -27.33 -7.22 -6.58
CA LEU A 33 -28.25 -6.12 -6.91
C LEU A 33 -28.75 -5.33 -5.69
N ASP A 34 -28.52 -5.80 -4.47
CA ASP A 34 -28.92 -5.09 -3.25
C ASP A 34 -27.86 -4.04 -2.90
N PRO A 35 -28.19 -2.72 -2.90
CA PRO A 35 -27.23 -1.67 -2.58
C PRO A 35 -26.71 -1.72 -1.13
N LYS A 36 -27.39 -2.45 -0.23
CA LYS A 36 -26.93 -2.67 1.15
C LYS A 36 -26.00 -3.88 1.28
N PHE A 37 -25.80 -4.64 0.20
CA PHE A 37 -24.95 -5.82 0.21
C PHE A 37 -23.46 -5.43 0.14
N CYS A 38 -22.75 -5.63 1.25
CA CYS A 38 -21.30 -5.49 1.27
C CYS A 38 -20.63 -6.79 0.79
N LEU A 39 -20.25 -6.83 -0.49
CA LEU A 39 -19.62 -7.98 -1.12
C LEU A 39 -18.36 -8.45 -0.37
N ALA A 40 -17.48 -7.52 0.03
CA ALA A 40 -16.23 -7.84 0.71
C ALA A 40 -16.47 -8.53 2.06
N GLU A 41 -17.43 -8.02 2.84
CA GLU A 41 -17.80 -8.58 4.14
C GLU A 41 -18.42 -9.97 3.98
N TRP A 42 -19.30 -10.13 2.99
CA TRP A 42 -19.93 -11.40 2.69
C TRP A 42 -18.90 -12.45 2.22
N TYR A 43 -17.98 -12.08 1.34
CA TYR A 43 -16.94 -12.97 0.82
C TYR A 43 -16.01 -13.43 1.94
N ALA A 44 -15.50 -12.49 2.76
CA ALA A 44 -14.65 -12.82 3.91
C ALA A 44 -15.34 -13.80 4.87
N ARG A 45 -16.63 -13.59 5.16
CA ARG A 45 -17.40 -14.53 5.97
C ARG A 45 -17.49 -15.92 5.31
N LYS A 46 -17.76 -15.98 4.00
CA LYS A 46 -17.89 -17.25 3.27
C LYS A 46 -16.60 -18.03 3.19
N VAL A 47 -15.47 -17.37 2.94
CA VAL A 47 -14.15 -18.02 2.94
C VAL A 47 -13.83 -18.61 4.31
N ASN A 48 -14.12 -17.88 5.39
CA ASN A 48 -13.88 -18.38 6.75
C ASN A 48 -14.78 -19.58 7.09
N GLU A 49 -16.06 -19.54 6.69
CA GLU A 49 -16.97 -20.70 6.81
C GLU A 49 -16.38 -21.93 6.11
N LEU A 50 -15.82 -21.77 4.91
CA LEU A 50 -15.19 -22.86 4.16
C LEU A 50 -13.89 -23.37 4.80
N ARG A 51 -13.17 -22.51 5.51
CA ARG A 51 -11.96 -22.87 6.28
C ARG A 51 -12.26 -23.56 7.61
N GLY A 52 -13.54 -23.64 8.01
CA GLY A 52 -13.92 -24.13 9.34
C GLY A 52 -13.51 -23.19 10.47
N GLU A 53 -13.22 -21.92 10.16
CA GLU A 53 -12.87 -20.93 11.17
C GLU A 53 -14.12 -20.42 11.90
N HIS A 54 -14.03 -20.32 13.21
CA HIS A 54 -15.16 -20.02 14.07
C HIS A 54 -15.45 -18.49 14.08
N PRO A 55 -16.73 -18.04 14.02
CA PRO A 55 -17.09 -16.62 13.89
C PRO A 55 -16.48 -15.63 14.92
N HIS A 56 -16.00 -16.10 16.07
CA HIS A 56 -15.40 -15.23 17.08
C HIS A 56 -14.00 -14.73 16.70
N THR A 57 -13.29 -15.37 15.75
CA THR A 57 -12.03 -14.84 15.19
C THR A 57 -12.28 -13.55 14.38
N TRP A 58 -13.49 -13.37 13.84
CA TRP A 58 -13.87 -12.22 13.02
C TRP A 58 -13.88 -10.89 13.77
N GLY A 59 -14.23 -10.91 15.06
CA GLY A 59 -14.26 -9.72 15.90
C GLY A 59 -12.88 -9.11 16.13
N ARG A 60 -11.80 -9.88 15.92
CA ARG A 60 -10.42 -9.43 16.01
C ARG A 60 -10.00 -8.68 14.74
N TRP A 61 -10.41 -9.17 13.55
CA TRP A 61 -10.17 -8.51 12.26
C TRP A 61 -10.82 -7.13 12.10
N ARG A 62 -11.93 -6.85 12.80
CA ARG A 62 -12.54 -5.51 12.84
C ARG A 62 -11.89 -4.55 13.85
N ARG A 63 -11.19 -5.09 14.86
CA ARG A 63 -10.74 -4.34 16.05
C ARG A 63 -9.24 -4.11 16.10
N GLU A 64 -8.43 -5.05 15.62
CA GLU A 64 -7.10 -4.71 15.15
C GLU A 64 -7.33 -3.72 14.01
N GLU A 65 -6.65 -2.56 14.09
CA GLU A 65 -6.90 -1.34 13.33
C GLU A 65 -7.41 -1.61 11.91
N PRO A 66 -8.24 -0.74 11.31
CA PRO A 66 -8.47 -0.81 9.88
C PRO A 66 -7.09 -0.76 9.23
N ARG A 67 -6.52 -1.93 8.89
CA ARG A 67 -5.44 -2.05 7.92
C ARG A 67 -5.98 -1.21 6.79
N PRO A 68 -5.38 -0.03 6.51
CA PRO A 68 -6.01 0.99 5.68
C PRO A 68 -6.52 0.23 4.49
N THR A 69 -7.85 0.09 4.45
CA THR A 69 -8.51 -0.93 3.63
C THR A 69 -8.00 -0.63 2.27
N ARG A 70 -7.07 -1.42 1.69
CA ARG A 70 -6.25 -1.04 0.52
C ARG A 70 -7.16 -0.26 -0.40
N SER A 71 -7.05 1.06 -0.34
CA SER A 71 -8.19 1.94 -0.61
C SER A 71 -8.22 2.10 -2.10
N MET A 72 -8.68 1.05 -2.82
CA MET A 72 -8.55 0.86 -4.26
C MET A 72 -7.52 1.85 -4.80
N ASP A 73 -6.22 1.56 -4.58
CA ASP A 73 -5.17 2.57 -4.67
C ASP A 73 -5.43 3.44 -5.89
N THR A 74 -5.61 4.74 -5.64
CA THR A 74 -6.01 5.62 -6.73
C THR A 74 -4.99 5.47 -7.86
N PRO A 75 -5.40 5.56 -9.14
CA PRO A 75 -4.48 5.41 -10.27
C PRO A 75 -3.21 6.26 -10.11
N LEU A 76 -3.34 7.41 -9.45
CA LEU A 76 -2.25 8.33 -9.14
C LEU A 76 -1.24 7.77 -8.12
N ALA A 77 -1.71 7.09 -7.07
CA ALA A 77 -0.84 6.46 -6.08
C ALA A 77 -0.02 5.32 -6.72
N ALA A 78 -0.69 4.46 -7.51
CA ALA A 78 -0.02 3.41 -8.26
C ALA A 78 0.98 3.97 -9.29
N GLN A 79 0.62 5.07 -9.96
CA GLN A 79 1.53 5.76 -10.88
C GLN A 79 2.75 6.35 -10.16
N ALA A 80 2.55 6.96 -8.98
CA ALA A 80 3.64 7.49 -8.17
C ALA A 80 4.64 6.39 -7.78
N GLU A 81 4.14 5.24 -7.29
CA GLU A 81 4.99 4.09 -7.00
C GLU A 81 5.75 3.59 -8.23
N GLN A 82 5.08 3.48 -9.38
CA GLN A 82 5.71 3.02 -10.61
C GLN A 82 6.83 3.98 -11.06
N LEU A 83 6.60 5.30 -11.01
CA LEU A 83 7.61 6.30 -11.33
C LEU A 83 8.82 6.19 -10.40
N LEU A 84 8.58 6.00 -9.10
CA LEU A 84 9.66 5.83 -8.13
C LEU A 84 10.45 4.54 -8.34
N LYS A 85 9.76 3.43 -8.67
CA LYS A 85 10.36 2.12 -8.98
C LYS A 85 11.18 2.14 -10.27
N LEU A 86 10.73 2.86 -11.30
CA LEU A 86 11.40 2.97 -12.59
C LEU A 86 12.79 3.64 -12.49
N TRP A 87 12.97 4.58 -11.56
CA TRP A 87 14.28 5.19 -11.33
C TRP A 87 15.28 4.23 -10.68
N GLY A 88 14.78 3.27 -9.90
CA GLY A 88 15.52 2.12 -9.39
C GLY A 88 16.52 2.41 -8.27
N ARG A 89 17.28 3.51 -8.33
CA ARG A 89 18.28 3.88 -7.31
C ARG A 89 18.20 5.35 -6.93
N TYR A 90 18.40 5.60 -5.65
CA TYR A 90 18.45 6.91 -5.00
C TYR A 90 19.76 7.05 -4.21
N ASP A 91 20.12 8.28 -3.91
CA ASP A 91 21.41 8.62 -3.30
C ASP A 91 21.58 7.99 -1.93
N ASN A 92 22.68 7.27 -1.69
CA ASN A 92 22.97 6.51 -0.47
C ASN A 92 22.14 5.23 -0.30
N ASP A 93 21.65 4.64 -1.40
CA ASP A 93 20.87 3.41 -1.30
C ASP A 93 21.75 2.24 -0.85
N PRO A 94 21.26 1.38 0.06
CA PRO A 94 21.98 0.18 0.45
C PRO A 94 22.10 -0.77 -0.76
N PRO A 95 23.28 -1.37 -1.01
CA PRO A 95 23.56 -2.12 -2.24
C PRO A 95 22.61 -3.30 -2.48
N ARG A 96 22.15 -3.96 -1.41
CA ARG A 96 21.34 -5.18 -1.50
C ARG A 96 19.87 -4.92 -1.81
N ASN A 97 19.33 -3.75 -1.45
CA ASN A 97 17.87 -3.55 -1.39
C ASN A 97 17.36 -2.42 -2.30
N ALA A 98 18.25 -1.68 -2.96
CA ALA A 98 17.88 -0.55 -3.81
C ALA A 98 16.79 -0.90 -4.85
N LEU A 99 16.85 -2.11 -5.41
CA LEU A 99 15.98 -2.62 -6.47
C LEU A 99 14.77 -3.44 -5.96
N ASN A 100 14.45 -3.40 -4.66
CA ASN A 100 13.32 -4.15 -4.12
C ASN A 100 12.01 -3.66 -4.79
N PRO A 101 11.23 -4.52 -5.47
CA PRO A 101 9.98 -4.13 -6.12
C PRO A 101 8.90 -3.65 -5.13
N GLU A 102 9.01 -4.02 -3.85
CA GLU A 102 8.13 -3.63 -2.76
C GLU A 102 8.67 -2.46 -1.95
N ARG A 103 9.74 -1.79 -2.43
CA ARG A 103 10.37 -0.67 -1.71
C ARG A 103 9.40 0.46 -1.40
N PHE A 104 8.59 0.84 -2.38
CA PHE A 104 7.70 2.00 -2.27
C PHE A 104 6.25 1.57 -2.12
N GLU A 105 5.56 2.19 -1.16
CA GLU A 105 4.10 2.22 -1.05
C GLU A 105 3.65 3.68 -1.03
N CYS A 106 2.62 4.01 -1.81
CA CYS A 106 2.01 5.32 -1.84
C CYS A 106 0.57 5.24 -1.35
N VAL A 107 0.25 5.91 -0.24
CA VAL A 107 -1.09 5.89 0.37
C VAL A 107 -1.73 7.26 0.28
N ARG A 108 -2.91 7.34 -0.34
CA ARG A 108 -3.70 8.58 -0.36
C ARG A 108 -4.28 8.88 1.02
N ARG A 109 -4.15 10.12 1.49
CA ARG A 109 -4.77 10.63 2.71
C ARG A 109 -6.05 11.41 2.43
N ARG A 110 -6.87 11.58 3.48
CA ARG A 110 -8.17 12.30 3.40
C ARG A 110 -8.01 13.80 3.17
N ASP A 111 -6.89 14.36 3.59
CA ASP A 111 -6.52 15.78 3.43
C ASP A 111 -6.07 16.15 2.00
N GLY A 112 -6.04 15.19 1.08
CA GLY A 112 -5.58 15.41 -0.29
C GLY A 112 -4.07 15.32 -0.46
N THR A 113 -3.32 14.86 0.54
CA THR A 113 -1.91 14.48 0.39
C THR A 113 -1.78 12.99 0.04
N HIS A 114 -0.59 12.61 -0.41
CA HIS A 114 -0.19 11.21 -0.56
C HIS A 114 1.05 10.96 0.29
N LEU A 115 1.05 9.87 1.02
CA LEU A 115 2.15 9.44 1.87
C LEU A 115 2.99 8.41 1.11
N ILE A 116 4.22 8.76 0.77
CA ILE A 116 5.19 7.85 0.16
C ILE A 116 6.00 7.23 1.29
N LYS A 117 5.97 5.90 1.39
CA LYS A 117 6.78 5.13 2.32
C LYS A 117 7.88 4.40 1.54
N ASP A 118 9.12 4.54 1.98
CA ASP A 118 10.29 3.81 1.48
C ASP A 118 10.74 2.81 2.54
N TYR A 119 10.33 1.56 2.36
CA TYR A 119 10.60 0.47 3.30
C TYR A 119 12.08 0.08 3.39
N VAL A 120 12.88 0.42 2.37
CA VAL A 120 14.31 0.11 2.38
C VAL A 120 15.06 1.05 3.33
N ARG A 121 14.55 2.27 3.51
CA ARG A 121 15.16 3.32 4.34
C ARG A 121 14.40 3.62 5.62
N SER A 122 13.25 2.97 5.83
CA SER A 122 12.30 3.35 6.88
C SER A 122 11.96 4.85 6.82
N PHE A 123 11.86 5.40 5.61
CA PHE A 123 11.64 6.83 5.38
C PHE A 123 10.22 7.08 4.89
N VAL A 124 9.61 8.18 5.31
CA VAL A 124 8.24 8.54 4.97
C VAL A 124 8.18 10.02 4.63
N VAL A 125 7.55 10.34 3.51
CA VAL A 125 7.37 11.72 3.05
C VAL A 125 5.97 11.95 2.51
N GLU A 126 5.45 13.16 2.72
CA GLU A 126 4.16 13.59 2.19
C GLU A 126 4.33 14.39 0.90
N VAL A 127 3.55 14.05 -0.13
CA VAL A 127 3.48 14.78 -1.39
C VAL A 127 2.05 15.31 -1.62
N PRO A 128 1.87 16.62 -1.81
CA PRO A 128 0.57 17.19 -2.15
C PRO A 128 0.00 16.65 -3.48
N LEU A 129 -1.32 16.40 -3.55
CA LEU A 129 -1.99 15.93 -4.77
C LEU A 129 -1.74 16.82 -5.99
N HIS A 130 -1.72 18.15 -5.82
CA HIS A 130 -1.54 19.06 -6.94
C HIS A 130 -0.16 18.93 -7.62
N LEU A 131 0.87 18.48 -6.89
CA LEU A 131 2.17 18.19 -7.47
C LEU A 131 2.13 16.89 -8.31
N LEU A 132 1.49 15.84 -7.79
CA LEU A 132 1.33 14.58 -8.53
C LEU A 132 0.48 14.73 -9.81
N LEU A 133 -0.45 15.68 -9.84
CA LEU A 133 -1.25 15.99 -11.03
C LEU A 133 -0.49 16.85 -12.06
N ASN A 134 0.65 17.45 -11.68
CA ASN A 134 1.40 18.32 -12.56
C ASN A 134 2.33 17.48 -13.47
N PRO A 135 2.14 17.46 -14.79
CA PRO A 135 2.96 16.65 -15.70
C PRO A 135 4.42 17.11 -15.78
N LYS A 136 4.73 18.34 -15.34
CA LYS A 136 6.12 18.84 -15.26
C LYS A 136 6.81 18.48 -13.94
N PHE A 137 6.07 17.90 -12.99
CA PHE A 137 6.62 17.50 -11.71
C PHE A 137 7.31 16.13 -11.84
N VAL A 138 8.63 16.13 -11.68
CA VAL A 138 9.45 14.91 -11.73
C VAL A 138 9.54 14.33 -10.31
N LEU A 139 8.58 13.46 -9.97
CA LEU A 139 8.44 12.90 -8.62
C LEU A 139 9.75 12.28 -8.08
N ALA A 140 10.46 11.50 -8.90
CA ALA A 140 11.68 10.83 -8.46
C ALA A 140 12.81 11.81 -8.11
N SER A 141 12.98 12.88 -8.91
CA SER A 141 13.96 13.93 -8.63
C SER A 141 13.60 14.75 -7.40
N TRP A 142 12.30 15.07 -7.22
CA TRP A 142 11.82 15.72 -6.01
C TRP A 142 12.06 14.84 -4.77
N TYR A 143 11.71 13.56 -4.84
CA TYR A 143 11.91 12.62 -3.74
C TYR A 143 13.40 12.51 -3.35
N ASN A 144 14.30 12.38 -4.33
CA ASN A 144 15.74 12.33 -4.06
C ASN A 144 16.27 13.61 -3.43
N LYS A 145 15.69 14.77 -3.79
CA LYS A 145 16.03 16.04 -3.15
C LYS A 145 15.63 16.04 -1.68
N ILE A 146 14.38 15.67 -1.37
CA ILE A 146 13.90 15.60 0.03
C ILE A 146 14.74 14.60 0.85
N LEU A 147 15.12 13.48 0.24
CA LEU A 147 15.97 12.47 0.87
C LEU A 147 17.34 13.05 1.26
N ARG A 148 17.98 13.83 0.38
CA ARG A 148 19.25 14.50 0.68
C ARG A 148 19.09 15.53 1.80
N GLU A 149 18.04 16.36 1.73
CA GLU A 149 17.76 17.37 2.78
C GLU A 149 17.58 16.70 4.15
N ALA A 150 16.79 15.62 4.23
CA ALA A 150 16.61 14.87 5.47
C ALA A 150 17.90 14.20 5.97
N HIS A 151 18.76 13.72 5.06
CA HIS A 151 20.06 13.16 5.41
C HIS A 151 21.00 14.23 5.97
N ASP A 152 21.07 15.41 5.34
CA ASP A 152 21.90 16.52 5.77
C ASP A 152 21.45 17.03 7.15
N GLU A 153 20.13 17.17 7.38
CA GLU A 153 19.56 17.53 8.69
C GLU A 153 19.96 16.52 9.80
N LEU A 154 19.92 15.22 9.49
CA LEU A 154 20.37 14.19 10.42
C LEU A 154 21.87 14.30 10.72
N CYS A 155 22.70 14.49 9.69
CA CYS A 155 24.14 14.69 9.86
C CYS A 155 24.46 15.91 10.71
N ASP A 156 23.79 17.04 10.47
CA ASP A 156 23.99 18.27 11.22
C ASP A 156 23.60 18.11 12.70
N GLY A 157 22.51 17.40 12.99
CA GLY A 157 22.11 17.07 14.36
C GLY A 157 23.13 16.20 15.09
N LEU A 158 23.71 15.22 14.42
CA LEU A 158 24.68 14.29 15.02
C LEU A 158 26.05 14.91 15.30
N VAL A 159 26.46 15.92 14.53
CA VAL A 159 27.71 16.66 14.81
C VAL A 159 27.59 17.46 16.11
N GLN A 160 26.37 17.84 16.49
CA GLN A 160 26.11 18.51 17.77
C GLN A 160 26.12 17.54 18.95
N ASP A 161 25.83 16.25 18.73
CA ASP A 161 25.80 15.20 19.75
C ASP A 161 27.02 14.25 19.63
N SER A 162 28.15 14.68 20.18
CA SER A 162 29.47 14.06 19.97
C SER A 162 29.62 12.59 20.40
N GLN A 163 28.61 11.98 21.03
CA GLN A 163 28.63 10.56 21.41
C GLN A 163 27.98 9.63 20.37
N GLU A 164 27.09 10.10 19.48
CA GLU A 164 26.36 9.23 18.54
C GLU A 164 26.99 9.09 17.15
N SER A 165 27.91 10.00 16.79
CA SER A 165 28.55 10.04 15.46
C SER A 165 29.32 8.77 15.06
N ASN A 166 29.66 7.88 15.99
CA ASN A 166 30.36 6.63 15.69
C ASN A 166 29.43 5.49 15.21
N MET A 167 28.11 5.54 15.50
CA MET A 167 27.21 4.45 15.11
C MET A 167 26.77 4.51 13.65
N LEU A 168 26.76 5.70 13.03
CA LEU A 168 26.23 5.88 11.67
C LEU A 168 27.28 5.77 10.56
N ARG A 169 28.57 5.68 10.89
CA ARG A 169 29.63 5.36 9.90
C ARG A 169 29.69 3.88 9.51
N LEU A 170 28.91 3.03 10.16
CA LEU A 170 28.91 1.57 9.99
C LEU A 170 27.67 1.02 9.23
N LEU A 171 26.76 1.90 8.81
CA LEU A 171 25.61 1.58 7.95
C LEU A 171 25.81 2.18 6.55
#